data_AF-A0A2N9J8V6-F1
#
_entry.id   AF-A0A2N9J8V6-F1
#
_cell.length_a   1.000
_cell.length_b   1.000
_cell.length_c   1.000
_cell.angle_alpha   90.00
_cell.angle_beta   90.00
_cell.angle_gamma   90.00
#
_symmetry.space_group_name_H-M   'P 1'
#
loop_
_entity.id
_entity.type
_entity.pdbx_description
1 polymer ?
#
loop_
_entity_poly.entity_id
_entity_poly.type
_entity_poly.pdbx_seq_one_letter_code
_entity_poly.pdbx_strand_id
1 'polypeptide(L)'
;MELEALYSKLYDKYTKLKKKKWSELDKLNKNQELKFVNYVNAAEELIQHLKSENDKLRAQVDDLRSEVTSIRSTKDEQFAEYQKCLMEESQKNKALSEEVEKLCGPQREGILAISRDGGNDDGQLKTPRGLRIKMMPCNKNQQENLLKETVPSDALVNAQQPECCRRTINTSDGGMNESGSANCLFQAFVEYLVGMKLTAVTRTEGMSISALHQSSGYSFSLTWVDKAAGEEAELLYRVLSLGTFERVAPEWMREVILFSTSMCPTFFERVSRVIRLRH
;
A
#
# COMPACT_ATOMS: atom_id res chain seq x y z
N MET A 1 45.10 -47.43 76.12
CA MET A 1 44.89 -45.97 76.30
C MET A 1 45.31 -45.16 75.07
N GLU A 2 46.53 -45.28 74.53
CA GLU A 2 46.95 -44.45 73.36
C GLU A 2 46.14 -44.68 72.08
N LEU A 3 45.84 -45.95 71.75
CA LEU A 3 45.03 -46.31 70.58
C LEU A 3 43.62 -45.68 70.63
N GLU A 4 43.01 -45.70 71.80
CA GLU A 4 41.66 -45.18 72.06
C GLU A 4 41.61 -43.65 71.94
N ALA A 5 42.65 -42.97 72.42
CA ALA A 5 42.81 -41.52 72.24
C ALA A 5 43.00 -41.12 70.76
N LEU A 6 43.70 -41.94 69.97
CA LEU A 6 43.86 -41.73 68.53
C LEU A 6 42.54 -41.92 67.78
N TYR A 7 41.77 -42.97 68.10
CA TYR A 7 40.45 -43.20 67.51
C TYR A 7 39.48 -42.06 67.82
N SER A 8 39.45 -41.59 69.07
CA SER A 8 38.62 -40.45 69.47
C SER A 8 38.97 -39.17 68.68
N LYS A 9 40.27 -38.84 68.56
CA LYS A 9 40.73 -37.69 67.76
C LYS A 9 40.36 -37.81 66.28
N LEU A 10 40.42 -39.01 65.71
CA LEU A 10 40.05 -39.23 64.30
C LEU A 10 38.55 -39.02 64.09
N TYR A 11 37.73 -39.57 64.99
CA TYR A 11 36.28 -39.41 64.96
C TYR A 11 35.84 -37.95 65.11
N ASP A 12 36.47 -37.21 66.02
CA ASP A 12 36.23 -35.77 66.20
C ASP A 12 36.57 -34.97 64.95
N LYS A 13 37.72 -35.26 64.32
CA LYS A 13 38.12 -34.62 63.05
C LYS A 13 37.12 -34.92 61.95
N TYR A 14 36.72 -36.19 61.80
CA TYR A 14 35.72 -36.59 60.81
C TYR A 14 34.39 -35.87 61.03
N THR A 15 33.89 -35.83 62.27
CA THR A 15 32.62 -35.19 62.61
C THR A 15 32.65 -33.69 62.33
N LYS A 16 33.74 -33.01 62.69
CA LYS A 16 33.95 -31.58 62.37
C LYS A 16 33.99 -31.32 60.87
N LEU A 17 34.76 -32.13 60.13
CA LEU A 17 34.86 -32.01 58.67
C LEU A 17 33.52 -32.26 57.99
N LYS A 18 32.80 -33.32 58.40
CA LYS A 18 31.47 -33.65 57.92
C LYS A 18 30.52 -32.47 58.16
N LYS A 19 30.45 -31.94 59.38
CA LYS A 19 29.61 -30.78 59.71
C LYS A 19 29.95 -29.56 58.87
N LYS A 20 31.23 -29.26 58.66
CA LYS A 20 31.68 -28.16 57.80
C LYS A 20 31.22 -28.34 56.35
N LYS A 21 31.42 -29.52 55.77
CA LYS A 21 30.99 -29.85 54.40
C LYS A 21 29.48 -29.72 54.21
N TRP A 22 28.68 -30.22 55.16
CA TRP A 22 27.22 -30.05 55.11
C TRP A 22 26.80 -28.59 55.16
N SER A 23 27.47 -27.77 56.00
CA SER A 23 27.17 -26.34 56.07
C SER A 23 27.58 -25.58 54.79
N GLU A 24 28.69 -25.93 54.16
CA GLU A 24 29.11 -25.34 52.89
C GLU A 24 28.13 -25.69 51.76
N LEU A 25 27.67 -26.94 51.72
CA LEU A 25 26.69 -27.40 50.75
C LEU A 25 25.34 -26.67 50.92
N ASP A 26 24.86 -26.51 52.16
CA ASP A 26 23.62 -25.79 52.46
C ASP A 26 23.70 -24.31 52.03
N LYS A 27 24.84 -23.65 52.27
CA LYS A 27 25.08 -22.27 51.81
C LYS A 27 25.09 -22.14 50.29
N LEU A 28 25.74 -23.08 49.60
CA LEU A 28 25.77 -23.11 48.14
C LEU A 28 24.35 -23.31 47.58
N ASN A 29 23.60 -24.25 48.15
CA ASN A 29 22.23 -24.53 47.77
C ASN A 29 21.34 -23.29 47.93
N LYS A 30 21.37 -22.63 49.09
CA LYS A 30 20.62 -21.39 49.34
C LYS A 30 20.98 -20.26 48.38
N ASN A 31 22.26 -20.12 48.03
CA ASN A 31 22.71 -19.12 47.06
C ASN A 31 22.14 -19.42 45.66
N GLN A 32 22.15 -20.69 45.26
CA GLN A 32 21.60 -21.11 43.98
C GLN A 32 20.07 -20.96 43.92
N GLU A 33 19.36 -21.34 44.97
CA GLU A 33 17.92 -21.11 45.11
C GLU A 33 17.58 -19.61 44.98
N LEU A 34 18.33 -18.74 45.66
CA LEU A 34 18.13 -17.30 45.56
C LEU A 34 18.32 -16.77 44.12
N LYS A 35 19.33 -17.27 43.40
CA LYS A 35 19.51 -16.91 41.98
C LYS A 35 18.33 -17.36 41.13
N PHE A 36 17.84 -18.58 41.30
CA PHE A 36 16.67 -19.07 40.57
C PHE A 36 15.44 -18.24 40.85
N VAL A 37 15.16 -17.92 42.12
CA VAL A 37 14.02 -17.06 42.50
C VAL A 37 14.12 -15.69 41.84
N ASN A 38 15.31 -15.08 41.82
CA ASN A 38 15.49 -13.78 41.17
C ASN A 38 15.23 -13.83 39.66
N TYR A 39 15.73 -14.87 38.97
CA TYR A 39 15.47 -15.04 37.54
C TYR A 39 14.00 -15.30 37.23
N VAL A 40 13.35 -16.13 38.05
CA VAL A 40 11.92 -16.43 37.92
C VAL A 40 11.09 -15.16 38.14
N ASN A 41 11.34 -14.40 39.21
CA ASN A 41 10.63 -13.15 39.46
C ASN A 41 10.80 -12.15 38.30
N ALA A 42 12.03 -11.94 37.81
CA ALA A 42 12.28 -11.03 36.69
C ALA A 42 11.57 -11.48 35.40
N ALA A 43 11.52 -12.79 35.14
CA ALA A 43 10.78 -13.34 34.00
C ALA A 43 9.27 -13.17 34.18
N GLU A 44 8.73 -13.41 35.37
CA GLU A 44 7.32 -13.25 35.69
C GLU A 44 6.86 -11.79 35.55
N GLU A 45 7.67 -10.82 36.00
CA GLU A 45 7.40 -9.39 35.83
C GLU A 45 7.28 -9.01 34.34
N LEU A 46 8.21 -9.48 33.51
CA LEU A 46 8.18 -9.22 32.06
C LEU A 46 6.96 -9.87 31.39
N ILE A 47 6.63 -11.11 31.78
CA ILE A 47 5.45 -11.81 31.27
C ILE A 47 4.17 -11.05 31.63
N GLN A 48 4.07 -10.54 32.86
CA GLN A 48 2.91 -9.76 33.28
C GLN A 48 2.81 -8.43 32.52
N HIS A 49 3.93 -7.72 32.35
CA HIS A 49 3.96 -6.50 31.54
C HIS A 49 3.44 -6.75 30.12
N LEU A 50 4.02 -7.73 29.42
CA LEU A 50 3.61 -8.08 28.06
C LEU A 50 2.15 -8.53 27.95
N LYS A 51 1.61 -9.23 28.96
CA LYS A 51 0.18 -9.58 29.01
C LYS A 51 -0.69 -8.32 29.09
N SER A 52 -0.38 -7.42 30.03
CA SER A 52 -1.15 -6.20 30.21
C SER A 52 -1.12 -5.28 28.98
N GLU A 53 0.03 -5.20 28.30
CA GLU A 53 0.18 -4.41 27.08
C GLU A 53 -0.59 -5.03 25.91
N ASN A 54 -0.57 -6.36 25.77
CA ASN A 54 -1.40 -7.06 24.78
C ASN A 54 -2.89 -6.84 25.01
N ASP A 55 -3.36 -6.89 26.27
CA ASP A 55 -4.76 -6.65 26.60
C ASP A 55 -5.17 -5.21 26.26
N LYS A 56 -4.30 -4.23 26.54
CA LYS A 56 -4.51 -2.83 26.16
C LYS A 56 -4.55 -2.63 24.65
N LEU A 57 -3.61 -3.23 23.91
CA LEU A 57 -3.58 -3.15 22.44
C LEU A 57 -4.83 -3.80 21.83
N ARG A 58 -5.28 -4.93 22.38
CA ARG A 58 -6.51 -5.59 21.92
C ARG A 58 -7.72 -4.70 22.11
N ALA A 59 -7.86 -4.03 23.26
CA ALA A 59 -8.94 -3.07 23.50
C ALA A 59 -8.91 -1.91 22.47
N GLN A 60 -7.74 -1.37 22.15
CA GLN A 60 -7.62 -0.32 21.13
C GLN A 60 -8.02 -0.79 19.73
N VAL A 61 -7.63 -2.02 19.37
CA VAL A 61 -8.03 -2.62 18.09
C VAL A 61 -9.54 -2.80 18.01
N ASP A 62 -10.17 -3.23 19.09
CA ASP A 62 -11.62 -3.42 19.15
C ASP A 62 -12.37 -2.08 19.05
N ASP A 63 -11.90 -1.04 19.74
CA ASP A 63 -12.44 0.32 19.64
C ASP A 63 -12.32 0.87 18.21
N LEU A 64 -11.12 0.83 17.61
CA LEU A 64 -10.90 1.28 16.23
C LEU A 64 -11.74 0.49 15.23
N ARG A 65 -11.89 -0.82 15.44
CA ARG A 65 -12.74 -1.66 14.59
C ARG A 65 -14.19 -1.23 14.68
N SER A 66 -14.68 -0.90 15.88
CA SER A 66 -16.03 -0.38 16.09
C SER A 66 -16.24 0.98 15.39
N GLU A 67 -15.26 1.89 15.49
CA GLU A 67 -15.28 3.17 14.79
C GLU A 67 -15.33 2.99 13.26
N VAL A 68 -14.49 2.11 12.71
CA VAL A 68 -14.48 1.80 11.28
C VAL A 68 -15.83 1.24 10.82
N THR A 69 -16.47 0.38 11.61
CA THR A 69 -17.82 -0.13 11.28
C THR A 69 -18.88 0.98 11.31
N SER A 70 -18.79 1.91 12.27
CA SER A 70 -19.68 3.07 12.37
C SER A 70 -19.51 4.03 11.18
N ILE A 71 -18.28 4.37 10.83
CA ILE A 71 -17.96 5.22 9.67
C ILE A 71 -18.44 4.57 8.37
N ARG A 72 -18.26 3.26 8.23
CA ARG A 72 -18.75 2.53 7.05
C ARG A 72 -20.27 2.60 6.96
N SER A 73 -20.97 2.31 8.06
CA SER A 73 -22.45 2.36 8.09
C SER A 73 -22.99 3.75 7.74
N THR A 74 -22.43 4.81 8.34
CA THR A 74 -22.87 6.18 8.07
C THR A 74 -22.60 6.59 6.62
N LYS A 75 -21.46 6.20 6.06
CA LYS A 75 -21.12 6.46 4.66
C LYS A 75 -22.02 5.69 3.69
N ASP A 76 -22.32 4.43 3.98
CA ASP A 76 -23.24 3.60 3.19
C ASP A 76 -24.65 4.20 3.17
N GLU A 77 -25.12 4.72 4.31
CA GLU A 77 -26.41 5.43 4.40
C GLU A 77 -26.41 6.72 3.57
N GLN A 78 -25.35 7.53 3.67
CA GLN A 78 -25.19 8.73 2.83
C GLN A 78 -25.17 8.41 1.32
N PHE A 79 -24.50 7.32 0.92
CA PHE A 79 -24.51 6.88 -0.48
C PHE A 79 -25.90 6.47 -0.94
N ALA A 80 -26.66 5.76 -0.10
CA ALA A 80 -28.02 5.37 -0.42
C ALA A 80 -28.94 6.60 -0.58
N GLU A 81 -28.82 7.59 0.30
CA GLU A 81 -29.54 8.87 0.19
C GLU A 81 -29.16 9.64 -1.08
N TYR A 82 -27.87 9.76 -1.37
CA TYR A 82 -27.40 10.44 -2.58
C TYR A 82 -27.93 9.77 -3.85
N GLN A 83 -27.86 8.44 -3.93
CA GLN A 83 -28.36 7.68 -5.07
C GLN A 83 -29.87 7.89 -5.25
N LYS A 84 -30.64 7.92 -4.15
CA LYS A 84 -32.09 8.20 -4.18
C LYS A 84 -32.38 9.60 -4.72
N CYS A 85 -31.73 10.64 -4.19
CA CYS A 85 -31.91 12.01 -4.65
C CYS A 85 -31.55 12.19 -6.12
N LEU A 86 -30.47 11.55 -6.58
CA LEU A 86 -30.05 11.58 -7.98
C LEU A 86 -31.13 10.99 -8.91
N MET A 87 -31.74 9.86 -8.51
CA MET A 87 -32.84 9.26 -9.27
C MET A 87 -34.07 10.17 -9.33
N GLU A 88 -34.43 10.82 -8.22
CA GLU A 88 -35.54 11.78 -8.17
C GLU A 88 -35.27 13.02 -9.04
N GLU A 89 -34.05 13.56 -9.02
CA GLU A 89 -33.65 14.73 -9.82
C GLU A 89 -33.63 14.41 -11.32
N SER A 90 -33.12 13.23 -11.69
CA SER A 90 -33.17 12.72 -13.06
C SER A 90 -34.61 12.60 -13.59
N GLN A 91 -35.54 12.11 -12.76
CA GLN A 91 -36.96 12.03 -13.12
C GLN A 91 -37.58 13.42 -13.29
N LYS A 92 -37.26 14.38 -12.41
CA LYS A 92 -37.72 15.77 -12.53
C LYS A 92 -37.19 16.44 -13.79
N ASN A 93 -35.91 16.27 -14.12
CA ASN A 93 -35.32 16.79 -15.34
C ASN A 93 -35.97 16.22 -16.60
N LYS A 94 -36.31 14.92 -16.59
CA LYS A 94 -37.06 14.31 -17.69
C LYS A 94 -38.44 14.96 -17.86
N ALA A 95 -39.21 15.10 -16.77
CA ALA A 95 -40.52 15.75 -16.81
C ALA A 95 -40.43 17.22 -17.27
N LEU A 96 -39.40 17.94 -16.82
CA LEU A 96 -39.15 19.32 -17.23
C LEU A 96 -38.81 19.41 -18.73
N SER A 97 -37.97 18.50 -19.24
CA SER A 97 -37.63 18.45 -20.66
C SER A 97 -38.86 18.18 -21.53
N GLU A 98 -39.75 17.27 -21.10
CA GLU A 98 -41.01 17.00 -21.78
C GLU A 98 -41.92 18.25 -21.81
N GLU A 99 -41.97 19.02 -20.73
CA GLU A 99 -42.75 20.25 -20.68
C GLU A 99 -42.14 21.39 -21.51
N VAL A 100 -40.81 21.52 -21.53
CA VAL A 100 -40.10 22.46 -22.41
C VAL A 100 -40.36 22.12 -23.88
N GLU A 101 -40.35 20.84 -24.25
CA GLU A 101 -40.68 20.40 -25.61
C GLU A 101 -42.11 20.78 -26.00
N LYS A 102 -43.09 20.56 -25.11
CA LYS A 102 -44.48 21.01 -25.32
C LYS A 102 -44.60 22.52 -25.48
N LEU A 103 -43.84 23.31 -24.72
CA LEU A 103 -43.86 24.78 -24.81
C LEU A 103 -43.14 25.31 -26.07
N CYS A 104 -42.09 24.64 -26.54
CA CYS A 104 -41.37 25.00 -27.76
C CYS A 104 -42.04 24.49 -29.05
N GLY A 105 -42.88 23.46 -28.97
CA GLY A 105 -43.65 22.92 -30.11
C GLY A 105 -44.45 23.98 -30.88
N PRO A 106 -45.26 24.83 -30.22
CA PRO A 106 -46.03 25.89 -30.86
C PRO A 106 -45.20 26.97 -31.58
N GLN A 107 -43.93 27.17 -31.21
CA GLN A 107 -43.08 28.21 -31.80
C GLN A 107 -42.46 27.79 -33.15
N ARG A 108 -42.45 26.48 -33.47
CA ARG A 108 -42.04 25.97 -34.79
C ARG A 108 -43.17 25.98 -35.83
N GLU A 109 -44.41 25.86 -35.39
CA GLU A 109 -45.58 25.87 -36.28
C GLU A 109 -45.92 27.27 -36.81
N GLY A 110 -45.45 28.34 -36.17
CA GLY A 110 -45.70 29.73 -36.57
C GLY A 110 -44.71 30.36 -37.56
N ILE A 111 -43.56 29.75 -37.85
CA ILE A 111 -42.47 30.39 -38.64
C ILE A 111 -42.44 29.91 -40.11
N LEU A 112 -43.18 28.86 -40.47
CA LEU A 112 -43.20 28.31 -41.84
C LEU A 112 -44.12 29.04 -42.83
N ALA A 113 -44.74 30.16 -42.46
CA ALA A 113 -45.78 30.81 -43.26
C ALA A 113 -45.53 32.28 -43.62
N ILE A 114 -44.30 32.70 -43.95
CA ILE A 114 -44.10 33.88 -44.82
C ILE A 114 -42.89 33.64 -45.74
N SER A 115 -43.13 33.00 -46.88
CA SER A 115 -42.26 33.14 -48.05
C SER A 115 -43.12 33.07 -49.31
N ARG A 116 -42.85 34.01 -50.23
CA ARG A 116 -43.60 34.43 -51.45
C ARG A 116 -44.57 35.56 -51.09
N ASP A 117 -44.33 36.80 -51.47
CA ASP A 117 -44.28 37.35 -52.84
C ASP A 117 -43.77 38.82 -52.71
N GLY A 118 -42.72 39.30 -53.39
CA GLY A 118 -42.77 39.93 -54.72
C GLY A 118 -42.53 41.45 -54.65
N GLY A 119 -41.48 41.96 -55.35
CA GLY A 119 -41.42 43.32 -55.96
C GLY A 119 -41.07 44.58 -55.13
N ASN A 120 -40.11 45.37 -55.65
CA ASN A 120 -39.78 46.80 -55.37
C ASN A 120 -41.03 47.72 -55.17
N ASP A 121 -41.03 48.85 -54.45
CA ASP A 121 -40.19 50.06 -54.60
C ASP A 121 -40.50 51.09 -53.46
N ASP A 122 -39.69 52.16 -53.38
CA ASP A 122 -39.60 53.21 -52.35
C ASP A 122 -40.87 53.97 -51.91
N GLY A 123 -40.91 54.39 -50.62
CA GLY A 123 -41.90 55.34 -50.08
C GLY A 123 -41.78 55.64 -48.58
N GLN A 124 -41.24 56.82 -48.26
CA GLN A 124 -40.97 57.43 -46.94
C GLN A 124 -42.06 57.39 -45.84
N LEU A 125 -41.57 57.46 -44.58
CA LEU A 125 -42.07 58.26 -43.42
C LEU A 125 -43.19 57.71 -42.50
N LYS A 126 -42.80 57.09 -41.36
CA LYS A 126 -42.75 57.71 -40.00
C LYS A 126 -42.76 56.66 -38.87
N THR A 127 -41.68 56.65 -38.09
CA THR A 127 -41.60 56.03 -36.74
C THR A 127 -42.54 56.70 -35.72
N PRO A 128 -42.93 55.96 -34.67
CA PRO A 128 -42.46 56.35 -33.35
C PRO A 128 -41.83 55.20 -32.56
N ARG A 129 -40.57 55.41 -32.20
CA ARG A 129 -39.89 55.04 -30.95
C ARG A 129 -40.46 53.84 -30.16
N GLY A 130 -39.86 52.67 -30.34
CA GLY A 130 -39.92 51.53 -29.43
C GLY A 130 -38.52 50.93 -29.29
N LEU A 131 -38.08 50.68 -28.06
CA LEU A 131 -36.71 50.33 -27.68
C LEU A 131 -36.12 49.19 -28.53
N ARG A 132 -34.95 49.44 -29.16
CA ARG A 132 -34.08 48.37 -29.67
C ARG A 132 -33.49 47.62 -28.48
N ILE A 133 -34.14 46.55 -28.03
CA ILE A 133 -33.45 45.50 -27.30
C ILE A 133 -32.61 44.75 -28.33
N LYS A 134 -31.32 45.05 -28.35
CA LYS A 134 -30.30 44.26 -29.05
C LYS A 134 -30.24 42.91 -28.32
N MET A 135 -31.02 41.93 -28.77
CA MET A 135 -30.82 40.56 -28.32
C MET A 135 -29.40 40.15 -28.72
N MET A 136 -28.57 39.91 -27.71
CA MET A 136 -27.31 39.22 -27.91
C MET A 136 -27.59 37.85 -28.56
N PRO A 137 -26.73 37.38 -29.47
CA PRO A 137 -26.75 35.98 -29.84
C PRO A 137 -26.50 35.16 -28.57
N CYS A 138 -27.41 34.24 -28.27
CA CYS A 138 -27.17 33.22 -27.26
C CYS A 138 -25.93 32.43 -27.69
N ASN A 139 -24.85 32.61 -26.96
CA ASN A 139 -23.54 32.01 -27.21
C ASN A 139 -23.67 30.50 -26.96
N LYS A 140 -23.98 29.73 -28.00
CA LYS A 140 -23.84 28.27 -27.99
C LYS A 140 -22.35 27.94 -28.07
N ASN A 141 -21.66 27.98 -26.94
CA ASN A 141 -20.30 27.46 -26.80
C ASN A 141 -20.10 26.99 -25.35
N GLN A 142 -20.40 25.72 -25.09
CA GLN A 142 -19.68 24.90 -24.11
C GLN A 142 -20.10 23.43 -24.22
N GLN A 143 -19.81 22.82 -25.38
CA GLN A 143 -19.27 21.47 -25.44
C GLN A 143 -18.76 21.21 -26.85
N GLU A 144 -17.71 20.41 -26.96
CA GLU A 144 -17.00 20.02 -28.19
C GLU A 144 -15.90 21.00 -28.65
N ASN A 145 -14.73 20.88 -28.02
CA ASN A 145 -13.47 20.68 -28.75
C ASN A 145 -12.40 20.23 -27.77
N LEU A 146 -12.11 18.93 -27.76
CA LEU A 146 -10.78 18.38 -27.44
C LEU A 146 -10.72 16.88 -27.74
N LEU A 147 -11.06 16.48 -28.98
CA LEU A 147 -10.63 15.22 -29.56
C LEU A 147 -10.37 15.43 -31.06
N LYS A 148 -9.24 14.89 -31.53
CA LYS A 148 -8.62 14.91 -32.88
C LYS A 148 -7.48 15.93 -32.99
N GLU A 149 -6.26 15.56 -32.59
CA GLU A 149 -5.30 14.73 -33.34
C GLU A 149 -4.75 15.46 -34.57
N THR A 150 -3.52 15.99 -34.46
CA THR A 150 -2.57 16.03 -35.56
C THR A 150 -1.15 15.96 -34.97
N VAL A 151 -0.50 14.82 -35.22
CA VAL A 151 0.88 14.48 -34.89
C VAL A 151 1.84 15.18 -35.86
N PRO A 152 3.05 15.58 -35.43
CA PRO A 152 4.24 15.47 -36.26
C PRO A 152 5.03 14.23 -35.82
N SER A 153 5.27 13.37 -36.81
CA SER A 153 6.05 12.15 -36.74
C SER A 153 7.46 12.40 -36.23
N ASP A 154 7.87 11.66 -35.20
CA ASP A 154 9.11 10.88 -35.13
C ASP A 154 9.52 10.63 -33.67
N ALA A 155 9.03 9.52 -33.10
CA ALA A 155 9.79 8.61 -32.24
C ALA A 155 8.84 7.53 -31.68
N LEU A 156 9.04 6.32 -32.19
CA LEU A 156 8.51 5.02 -31.77
C LEU A 156 8.04 4.89 -30.31
N VAL A 157 6.81 4.37 -30.16
CA VAL A 157 6.33 3.47 -29.08
C VAL A 157 6.72 3.89 -27.67
N ASN A 158 5.96 4.82 -27.08
CA ASN A 158 5.86 4.92 -25.64
C ASN A 158 4.50 4.35 -25.23
N ALA A 159 4.50 3.11 -24.71
CA ALA A 159 3.33 2.56 -24.04
C ALA A 159 2.84 3.58 -23.01
N GLN A 160 1.52 3.80 -22.92
CA GLN A 160 0.91 4.70 -21.92
C GLN A 160 1.34 4.28 -20.51
N GLN A 161 2.40 4.90 -20.01
CA GLN A 161 2.90 4.68 -18.68
C GLN A 161 1.91 5.35 -17.71
N PRO A 162 1.44 4.66 -16.65
CA PRO A 162 0.55 5.27 -15.67
C PRO A 162 1.20 6.50 -15.04
N GLU A 163 0.39 7.52 -14.71
CA GLU A 163 0.88 8.81 -14.22
C GLU A 163 1.79 8.69 -12.99
N CYS A 164 1.54 7.69 -12.13
CA CYS A 164 2.35 7.41 -10.95
C CYS A 164 3.82 7.05 -11.27
N CYS A 165 4.10 6.65 -12.51
CA CYS A 165 5.41 6.27 -13.00
C CYS A 165 5.98 7.24 -14.05
N ARG A 166 5.28 8.32 -14.40
CA ARG A 166 5.85 9.36 -15.28
C ARG A 166 7.06 9.96 -14.60
N ARG A 167 8.21 9.89 -15.26
CA ARG A 167 9.43 10.59 -14.87
C ARG A 167 9.08 12.09 -14.83
N THR A 168 9.10 12.70 -13.64
CA THR A 168 9.02 14.16 -13.49
C THR A 168 10.30 14.74 -14.09
N ILE A 169 10.28 15.01 -15.39
CA ILE A 169 11.30 15.82 -16.04
C ILE A 169 11.01 17.23 -15.58
N ASN A 170 11.57 17.61 -14.42
CA ASN A 170 11.72 19.02 -14.11
C ASN A 170 12.62 19.58 -15.21
N THR A 171 12.09 20.58 -15.91
CA THR A 171 12.77 21.39 -16.91
C THR A 171 14.09 21.90 -16.34
N SER A 172 15.18 21.19 -16.61
CA SER A 172 16.53 21.61 -16.31
C SER A 172 17.38 21.08 -17.45
N ASP A 173 17.73 22.03 -18.30
CA ASP A 173 18.53 21.88 -19.50
C ASP A 173 19.89 21.21 -19.19
N GLY A 174 20.36 20.37 -20.12
CA GLY A 174 21.77 20.00 -20.24
C GLY A 174 22.28 18.76 -19.49
N GLY A 175 22.33 17.62 -20.20
CA GLY A 175 23.57 16.86 -20.30
C GLY A 175 23.76 15.59 -19.43
N MET A 176 24.11 14.52 -20.14
CA MET A 176 24.80 13.29 -19.70
C MET A 176 24.00 12.27 -18.88
N ASN A 177 23.55 11.23 -19.60
CA ASN A 177 23.63 9.81 -19.25
C ASN A 177 23.81 9.48 -17.76
N GLU A 178 22.74 9.62 -17.00
CA GLU A 178 22.62 8.93 -15.73
C GLU A 178 21.37 8.07 -15.78
N SER A 179 21.60 6.75 -15.84
CA SER A 179 20.61 5.70 -15.67
C SER A 179 20.10 5.71 -14.21
N GLY A 180 19.61 6.85 -13.73
CA GLY A 180 18.90 6.97 -12.48
C GLY A 180 17.52 6.36 -12.67
N SER A 181 17.27 5.21 -12.03
CA SER A 181 15.93 4.66 -11.93
C SER A 181 15.06 5.72 -11.26
N ALA A 182 14.20 6.38 -12.03
CA ALA A 182 13.24 7.30 -11.46
C ALA A 182 12.27 6.48 -10.63
N ASN A 183 12.42 6.51 -9.30
CA ASN A 183 11.52 5.82 -8.39
C ASN A 183 10.12 6.39 -8.59
N CYS A 184 9.17 5.57 -9.04
CA CYS A 184 7.79 5.97 -9.20
C CYS A 184 7.08 5.98 -7.83
N LEU A 185 5.98 6.74 -7.69
CA LEU A 185 5.19 6.77 -6.45
C LEU A 185 4.69 5.36 -6.08
N PHE A 186 4.39 4.54 -7.08
CA PHE A 186 4.00 3.16 -6.89
C PHE A 186 5.14 2.30 -6.31
N GLN A 187 6.37 2.48 -6.79
CA GLN A 187 7.53 1.80 -6.22
C GLN A 187 7.71 2.18 -4.76
N ALA A 188 7.66 3.47 -4.42
CA ALA A 188 7.75 3.91 -3.02
C ALA A 188 6.65 3.28 -2.14
N PHE A 189 5.40 3.24 -2.63
CA PHE A 189 4.30 2.60 -1.92
C PHE A 189 4.54 1.11 -1.67
N VAL A 190 4.99 0.36 -2.69
CA VAL A 190 5.30 -1.06 -2.55
C VAL A 190 6.47 -1.27 -1.59
N GLU A 191 7.52 -0.44 -1.66
CA GLU A 191 8.65 -0.48 -0.74
C GLU A 191 8.20 -0.35 0.73
N TYR A 192 7.25 0.54 1.03
CA TYR A 192 6.66 0.66 2.37
C TYR A 192 5.86 -0.57 2.79
N LEU A 193 5.09 -1.19 1.87
CA LEU A 193 4.31 -2.38 2.17
C LEU A 193 5.18 -3.60 2.50
N VAL A 194 6.23 -3.82 1.71
CA VAL A 194 7.12 -4.98 1.89
C VAL A 194 8.23 -4.72 2.90
N GLY A 195 8.46 -3.45 3.27
CA GLY A 195 9.54 -3.04 4.16
C GLY A 195 10.92 -3.24 3.55
N MET A 196 11.06 -3.18 2.22
CA MET A 196 12.32 -3.37 1.51
C MET A 196 12.45 -2.35 0.40
N LYS A 197 13.68 -1.93 0.10
CA LYS A 197 13.98 -1.09 -1.06
C LYS A 197 13.99 -1.96 -2.31
N LEU A 198 13.29 -1.53 -3.36
CA LEU A 198 13.18 -2.25 -4.62
C LEU A 198 13.96 -1.52 -5.70
N THR A 199 14.60 -2.26 -6.59
CA THR A 199 15.24 -1.72 -7.78
C THR A 199 14.86 -2.58 -8.97
N ALA A 200 14.26 -1.96 -9.98
CA ALA A 200 13.97 -2.61 -11.24
C ALA A 200 15.20 -2.50 -12.15
N VAL A 201 15.65 -3.63 -12.69
CA VAL A 201 16.74 -3.70 -13.66
C VAL A 201 16.25 -4.52 -14.85
N THR A 202 16.20 -3.89 -16.01
CA THR A 202 16.02 -4.59 -17.29
C THR A 202 17.35 -5.23 -17.67
N ARG A 203 17.41 -6.57 -17.67
CA ARG A 203 18.58 -7.31 -18.16
C ARG A 203 18.26 -7.88 -19.53
N THR A 204 19.29 -8.28 -20.26
CA THR A 204 19.19 -8.98 -21.55
C THR A 204 18.44 -10.31 -21.46
N GLU A 205 18.33 -10.88 -20.26
CA GLU A 205 17.65 -12.16 -19.97
C GLU A 205 16.19 -11.99 -19.49
N GLY A 206 15.69 -10.75 -19.37
CA GLY A 206 14.34 -10.46 -18.90
C GLY A 206 14.27 -9.30 -17.91
N MET A 207 13.05 -8.97 -17.49
CA MET A 207 12.81 -7.99 -16.43
C MET A 207 13.20 -8.61 -15.09
N SER A 208 13.98 -7.89 -14.28
CA SER A 208 14.36 -8.32 -12.94
C SER A 208 14.10 -7.24 -11.91
N ILE A 209 13.70 -7.64 -10.71
CA ILE A 209 13.56 -6.75 -9.56
C ILE A 209 14.50 -7.26 -8.48
N SER A 210 15.32 -6.37 -7.92
CA SER A 210 16.13 -6.66 -6.74
C SER A 210 15.51 -6.01 -5.51
N ALA A 211 15.52 -6.72 -4.38
CA ALA A 211 15.00 -6.24 -3.11
C ALA A 211 16.13 -6.21 -2.07
N LEU A 212 16.19 -5.16 -1.26
CA LEU A 212 17.15 -4.97 -0.17
C LEU A 212 16.45 -4.56 1.12
N HIS A 213 16.60 -5.36 2.16
CA HIS A 213 16.19 -5.03 3.51
C HIS A 213 17.34 -4.33 4.24
N GLN A 214 17.27 -3.00 4.31
CA GLN A 214 18.37 -2.12 4.73
C GLN A 214 18.94 -2.43 6.13
N SER A 215 18.10 -2.78 7.10
CA SER A 215 18.52 -3.03 8.49
C SER A 215 19.31 -4.33 8.64
N SER A 216 18.91 -5.38 7.91
CA SER A 216 19.55 -6.70 8.00
C SER A 216 20.67 -6.90 6.98
N GLY A 217 20.70 -6.12 5.90
CA GLY A 217 21.55 -6.37 4.73
C GLY A 217 21.08 -7.54 3.85
N TYR A 218 19.94 -8.17 4.18
CA TYR A 218 19.34 -9.22 3.34
C TYR A 218 18.92 -8.66 1.99
N SER A 219 19.33 -9.31 0.91
CA SER A 219 18.96 -8.94 -0.45
C SER A 219 18.83 -10.13 -1.38
N PHE A 220 17.93 -9.99 -2.34
CA PHE A 220 17.65 -11.01 -3.34
C PHE A 220 17.18 -10.37 -4.65
N SER A 221 17.09 -11.17 -5.70
CA SER A 221 16.54 -10.79 -6.99
C SER A 221 15.45 -11.76 -7.42
N LEU A 222 14.42 -11.22 -8.06
CA LEU A 222 13.34 -11.94 -8.74
C LEU A 222 13.44 -11.63 -10.23
N THR A 223 13.57 -12.65 -11.05
CA THR A 223 13.65 -12.52 -12.51
C THR A 223 12.45 -13.21 -13.13
N TRP A 224 11.78 -12.53 -14.06
CA TRP A 224 10.69 -13.11 -14.83
C TRP A 224 11.29 -14.00 -15.90
N VAL A 225 10.88 -15.26 -15.91
CA VAL A 225 11.27 -16.25 -16.91
C VAL A 225 10.05 -16.53 -17.75
N ASP A 226 10.08 -16.06 -19.00
CA ASP A 226 9.03 -16.34 -19.96
C ASP A 226 9.06 -17.81 -20.34
N LYS A 227 7.87 -18.42 -20.38
CA LYS A 227 7.68 -19.78 -20.87
C LYS A 227 7.15 -19.77 -22.30
N ALA A 228 7.25 -20.92 -22.97
CA ALA A 228 6.71 -21.10 -24.31
C ALA A 228 5.20 -20.78 -24.36
N ALA A 229 4.72 -20.41 -25.56
CA ALA A 229 3.40 -19.83 -25.76
C ALA A 229 2.26 -20.68 -25.15
N GLY A 230 1.66 -20.18 -24.06
CA GLY A 230 0.48 -20.75 -23.40
C GLY A 230 0.64 -21.01 -21.90
N GLU A 231 1.85 -20.96 -21.35
CA GLU A 231 2.09 -21.17 -19.91
C GLU A 231 2.24 -19.85 -19.14
N GLU A 232 1.85 -19.84 -17.86
CA GLU A 232 2.06 -18.70 -16.96
C GLU A 232 3.55 -18.41 -16.77
N ALA A 233 3.92 -17.13 -16.73
CA ALA A 233 5.27 -16.70 -16.42
C ALA A 233 5.69 -17.19 -15.03
N GLU A 234 6.96 -17.62 -14.92
CA GLU A 234 7.56 -18.03 -13.66
C GLU A 234 8.52 -16.97 -13.13
N LEU A 235 8.70 -16.99 -11.81
CA LEU A 235 9.61 -16.13 -11.07
C LEU A 235 10.79 -16.95 -10.55
N LEU A 236 11.98 -16.54 -10.95
CA LEU A 236 13.24 -17.08 -10.45
C LEU A 236 13.74 -16.20 -9.30
N TYR A 237 13.72 -16.76 -8.09
CA TYR A 237 14.36 -16.20 -6.92
C TYR A 237 15.84 -16.58 -6.85
N ARG A 238 16.68 -15.57 -6.62
CA ARG A 238 18.10 -15.73 -6.34
C ARG A 238 18.50 -14.83 -5.18
N VAL A 239 19.05 -15.44 -4.13
CA VAL A 239 19.68 -14.71 -3.03
C VAL A 239 20.92 -13.96 -3.51
N LEU A 240 21.05 -12.70 -3.10
CA LEU A 240 22.26 -11.88 -3.36
C LEU A 240 23.12 -11.81 -2.10
N SER A 241 22.50 -11.58 -0.94
CA SER A 241 23.15 -11.63 0.37
C SER A 241 22.15 -12.02 1.45
N LEU A 242 22.56 -12.89 2.37
CA LEU A 242 21.74 -13.24 3.54
C LEU A 242 21.80 -12.19 4.65
N GLY A 243 22.79 -11.29 4.61
CA GLY A 243 23.04 -10.31 5.66
C GLY A 243 23.12 -10.96 7.04
N THR A 244 22.46 -10.36 8.04
CA THR A 244 22.46 -10.88 9.43
C THR A 244 21.61 -12.14 9.65
N PHE A 245 20.94 -12.65 8.59
CA PHE A 245 20.18 -13.90 8.66
C PHE A 245 21.02 -15.13 8.33
N GLU A 246 22.31 -15.01 8.03
CA GLU A 246 23.17 -16.13 7.59
C GLU A 246 23.14 -17.37 8.51
N ARG A 247 22.85 -17.23 9.81
CA ARG A 247 22.73 -18.36 10.76
C ARG A 247 21.31 -18.84 11.02
N VAL A 248 20.30 -18.04 10.67
CA VAL A 248 18.88 -18.30 11.01
C VAL A 248 17.99 -18.43 9.77
N ALA A 249 18.52 -18.12 8.59
CA ALA A 249 17.80 -18.21 7.33
C ALA A 249 17.46 -19.67 7.03
N PRO A 250 16.17 -19.98 6.78
CA PRO A 250 15.74 -21.29 6.29
C PRO A 250 16.47 -21.69 5.00
N GLU A 251 16.56 -22.98 4.74
CA GLU A 251 17.23 -23.55 3.56
C GLU A 251 16.72 -22.95 2.25
N TRP A 252 15.40 -22.81 2.11
CA TRP A 252 14.78 -22.23 0.92
C TRP A 252 15.28 -20.80 0.61
N MET A 253 15.66 -19.99 1.61
CA MET A 253 16.19 -18.63 1.35
C MET A 253 17.60 -18.65 0.76
N ARG A 254 18.33 -19.76 0.90
CA ARG A 254 19.72 -19.92 0.42
C ARG A 254 19.77 -20.48 -0.99
N GLU A 255 18.73 -21.19 -1.39
CA GLU A 255 18.64 -21.86 -2.67
C GLU A 255 18.04 -20.95 -3.75
N VAL A 256 18.30 -21.32 -5.01
CA VAL A 256 17.63 -20.71 -6.15
C VAL A 256 16.29 -21.40 -6.33
N ILE A 257 15.20 -20.64 -6.33
CA ILE A 257 13.83 -21.18 -6.39
C ILE A 257 13.14 -20.65 -7.64
N LEU A 258 12.44 -21.53 -8.34
CA LEU A 258 11.55 -21.18 -9.43
C LEU A 258 10.11 -21.45 -8.99
N PHE A 259 9.22 -20.47 -9.16
CA PHE A 259 7.82 -20.61 -8.75
C PHE A 259 6.88 -19.80 -9.64
N SER A 260 5.60 -20.20 -9.75
CA SER A 260 4.58 -19.45 -10.51
C SER A 260 4.29 -18.09 -9.87
N THR A 261 3.96 -17.10 -10.69
CA THR A 261 3.50 -15.77 -10.23
C THR A 261 2.30 -15.84 -9.27
N SER A 262 1.48 -16.89 -9.34
CA SER A 262 0.38 -17.13 -8.37
C SER A 262 0.86 -17.36 -6.92
N MET A 263 2.08 -17.84 -6.73
CA MET A 263 2.70 -18.10 -5.41
C MET A 263 3.40 -16.87 -4.83
N CYS A 264 3.46 -15.76 -5.57
CA CYS A 264 4.12 -14.53 -5.17
C CYS A 264 3.61 -13.96 -3.82
N PRO A 265 2.28 -13.93 -3.55
CA PRO A 265 1.77 -13.51 -2.25
C PRO A 265 2.31 -14.36 -1.09
N THR A 266 2.33 -15.70 -1.25
CA THR A 266 2.86 -16.63 -0.25
C THR A 266 4.37 -16.46 -0.06
N PHE A 267 5.12 -16.21 -1.14
CA PHE A 267 6.55 -15.93 -1.07
C PHE A 267 6.84 -14.69 -0.21
N PHE A 268 6.19 -13.56 -0.52
CA PHE A 268 6.40 -12.32 0.23
C PHE A 268 5.89 -12.41 1.67
N GLU A 269 4.82 -13.17 1.93
CA GLU A 269 4.39 -13.48 3.29
C GLU A 269 5.49 -14.22 4.07
N ARG A 270 6.09 -15.26 3.49
CA ARG A 270 7.20 -16.01 4.12
C ARG A 270 8.42 -15.15 4.38
N VAL A 271 8.81 -14.32 3.42
CA VAL A 271 9.90 -13.35 3.58
C VAL A 271 9.57 -12.36 4.71
N SER A 272 8.34 -11.84 4.76
CA SER A 272 7.90 -10.89 5.78
C SER A 272 7.98 -11.47 7.19
N ARG A 273 7.66 -12.77 7.36
CA ARG A 273 7.77 -13.46 8.64
C ARG A 273 9.22 -13.49 9.11
N VAL A 274 10.17 -13.82 8.24
CA VAL A 274 11.60 -13.89 8.60
C VAL A 274 12.16 -12.51 8.96
N ILE A 275 11.81 -11.48 8.20
CA ILE A 275 12.35 -10.12 8.45
C ILE A 275 11.70 -9.42 9.65
N ARG A 276 10.42 -9.72 9.95
CA ARG A 276 9.67 -9.11 11.07
C ARG A 276 9.86 -9.82 12.40
N LEU A 277 10.35 -11.06 12.42
CA LEU A 277 10.62 -11.86 13.63
C LEU A 277 11.71 -11.26 14.57
N ARG A 278 12.23 -10.05 14.32
CA ARG A 278 13.31 -9.41 15.10
C ARG A 278 12.95 -8.07 15.75
N HIS A 279 11.67 -7.79 15.96
CA HIS A 279 11.23 -6.74 16.88
C HIS A 279 10.27 -7.31 17.91
#